data_AF-A0A1Q3X0K2-F1
#
_entry.id   AF-A0A1Q3X0K2-F1
#
_cell.length_a   1.000
_cell.length_b   1.000
_cell.length_c   1.000
_cell.angle_alpha   90.00
_cell.angle_beta   90.00
_cell.angle_gamma   90.00
#
_symmetry.space_group_name_H-M   'P 1'
#
loop_
_entity.id
_entity.type
_entity.pdbx_description
1 polymer ?
#
loop_
_entity_poly.entity_id
_entity_poly.type
_entity_poly.pdbx_seq_one_letter_code
_entity_poly.pdbx_strand_id
1 'polypeptide(L)'
;MLVYQLWLYSDMPFPSLSWLQPAWLLAYSIAWLFACDMRKWAALLYLGLTMLNLSLYLGFLNMAKQDLYSSPIYLIDVLFSFFILFFYKRFE
;
A
#
# COMPACT_ATOMS: atom_id res chain seq x y z
N MET A 1 0.00 -13.04 -2.22
CA MET A 1 0.99 -12.20 -1.50
C MET A 1 0.53 -11.88 -0.09
N LEU A 2 -0.66 -11.31 0.12
CA LEU A 2 -1.16 -10.98 1.46
C LEU A 2 -1.23 -12.18 2.41
N VAL A 3 -1.82 -13.28 1.95
CA VAL A 3 -1.92 -14.53 2.73
C VAL A 3 -0.54 -15.09 3.10
N TYR A 4 0.44 -14.95 2.21
CA TYR A 4 1.81 -15.39 2.47
C TYR A 4 2.50 -14.52 3.54
N GLN A 5 2.30 -13.20 3.53
CA GLN A 5 2.80 -12.34 4.59
C GLN A 5 2.11 -12.61 5.93
N LEU A 6 0.78 -12.80 5.94
CA LEU A 6 0.06 -13.17 7.15
C LEU A 6 0.57 -14.50 7.74
N TRP A 7 0.91 -15.46 6.89
CA TRP A 7 1.52 -16.72 7.31
C TRP A 7 2.95 -16.54 7.82
N LEU A 8 3.76 -15.68 7.19
CA LEU A 8 5.14 -15.44 7.61
C LEU A 8 5.24 -14.69 8.95
N TYR A 9 4.25 -13.85 9.25
CA TYR A 9 4.18 -13.04 10.47
C TYR A 9 3.26 -13.63 11.55
N SER A 10 2.61 -14.79 11.33
CA SER A 10 1.65 -15.38 12.26
C SER A 10 2.24 -15.75 13.62
N ASP A 11 3.54 -16.07 13.65
CA ASP A 11 4.24 -16.44 14.88
C ASP A 11 4.76 -15.22 15.67
N MET A 12 4.61 -14.00 15.14
CA MET A 12 5.08 -12.78 15.81
C MET A 12 3.98 -12.16 16.69
N PRO A 13 4.32 -11.67 17.90
CA PRO A 13 3.34 -11.07 18.80
C PRO A 13 2.69 -9.84 18.17
N PHE A 14 1.36 -9.78 18.24
CA PHE A 14 0.55 -8.65 17.82
C PHE A 14 0.25 -7.74 19.03
N PRO A 15 0.41 -6.40 18.93
CA PRO A 15 0.91 -5.63 17.80
C PRO A 15 2.43 -5.37 17.87
N SER A 16 3.18 -5.73 16.83
CA SER A 16 4.59 -5.39 16.65
C SER A 16 4.85 -4.67 15.33
N LEU A 17 5.95 -3.93 15.21
CA LEU A 17 6.29 -3.12 14.03
C LEU A 17 6.35 -3.96 12.73
N SER A 18 6.63 -5.26 12.87
CA SER A 18 6.65 -6.25 11.79
C SER A 18 5.31 -6.38 11.06
N TRP A 19 4.19 -6.15 11.75
CA TRP A 19 2.84 -6.21 11.18
C TRP A 19 2.48 -4.99 10.33
N LEU A 20 3.34 -3.96 10.31
CA LEU A 20 3.11 -2.76 9.52
C LEU A 20 3.01 -3.09 8.02
N GLN A 21 3.85 -3.99 7.53
CA GLN A 21 3.88 -4.37 6.11
C GLN A 21 2.60 -5.09 5.65
N PRO A 22 2.12 -6.16 6.33
CA PRO A 22 0.84 -6.78 5.98
C PRO A 22 -0.35 -5.84 6.19
N ALA A 23 -0.32 -4.96 7.20
CA ALA A 23 -1.35 -3.93 7.39
C ALA A 23 -1.40 -2.94 6.23
N TRP A 24 -0.23 -2.51 5.72
CA TRP A 24 -0.13 -1.65 4.55
C TRP A 24 -0.68 -2.33 3.29
N LEU A 25 -0.36 -3.63 3.14
CA LEU A 25 -0.88 -4.42 2.04
C LEU A 25 -2.40 -4.56 2.09
N LEU A 26 -2.97 -4.74 3.29
CA LEU A 26 -4.41 -4.77 3.52
C LEU A 26 -5.05 -3.44 3.16
N ALA A 27 -4.47 -2.32 3.59
CA ALA A 27 -4.98 -1.00 3.27
C ALA A 27 -5.03 -0.77 1.75
N TYR A 28 -3.95 -1.09 1.02
CA TYR A 28 -3.94 -0.99 -0.45
C TYR A 28 -4.94 -1.91 -1.12
N SER A 29 -5.06 -3.16 -0.68
CA SER A 29 -5.99 -4.11 -1.31
C SER A 29 -7.45 -3.75 -1.05
N ILE A 30 -7.79 -3.22 0.13
CA ILE A 30 -9.11 -2.65 0.41
C ILE A 30 -9.36 -1.42 -0.47
N ALA A 31 -8.43 -0.47 -0.51
CA ALA A 31 -8.56 0.74 -1.32
C ALA A 31 -8.69 0.39 -2.82
N TRP A 32 -7.98 -0.63 -3.28
CA TRP A 32 -8.08 -1.13 -4.65
C TRP A 32 -9.45 -1.75 -4.95
N LEU A 33 -9.99 -2.59 -4.07
CA LEU A 33 -11.34 -3.16 -4.25
C LEU A 33 -12.40 -2.07 -4.40
N PHE A 34 -12.32 -1.01 -3.60
CA PHE A 34 -13.23 0.14 -3.73
C PHE A 34 -12.93 1.02 -4.94
N ALA A 35 -11.67 1.09 -5.40
CA ALA A 35 -11.32 1.76 -6.64
C ALA A 35 -11.85 1.00 -7.87
N CYS A 36 -11.91 -0.33 -7.82
CA CYS A 36 -12.58 -1.13 -8.85
C CYS A 36 -14.09 -0.88 -8.92
N ASP A 37 -14.72 -0.53 -7.79
CA ASP A 37 -16.12 -0.05 -7.74
C ASP A 37 -16.26 1.41 -8.22
N MET A 38 -15.23 1.96 -8.87
CA MET A 38 -15.17 3.31 -9.43
C MET A 38 -15.51 4.45 -8.45
N ARG A 39 -15.30 4.24 -7.14
CA ARG A 39 -15.57 5.27 -6.12
C ARG A 39 -14.42 6.28 -6.05
N LYS A 40 -14.70 7.55 -6.29
CA LYS A 40 -13.70 8.65 -6.24
C LYS A 40 -12.92 8.72 -4.92
N TRP A 41 -13.59 8.51 -3.79
CA TRP A 41 -12.96 8.57 -2.47
C TRP A 41 -11.90 7.48 -2.27
N ALA A 42 -12.11 6.29 -2.84
CA ALA A 42 -11.15 5.20 -2.75
C ALA A 42 -9.92 5.44 -3.63
N ALA A 43 -10.12 6.03 -4.81
CA ALA A 43 -9.04 6.48 -5.68
C ALA A 43 -8.13 7.51 -4.97
N LEU A 44 -8.72 8.50 -4.28
CA LEU A 44 -7.98 9.48 -3.49
C LEU A 44 -7.24 8.82 -2.31
N LEU A 45 -7.88 7.88 -1.62
CA LEU A 45 -7.27 7.14 -0.52
C LEU A 45 -6.06 6.33 -0.99
N TYR A 46 -6.18 5.63 -2.13
CA TYR A 46 -5.09 4.85 -2.72
C TYR A 46 -3.90 5.74 -3.12
N LEU A 47 -4.17 6.88 -3.76
CA LEU A 47 -3.14 7.88 -4.09
C LEU A 47 -2.48 8.43 -2.83
N GLY A 48 -3.26 8.75 -1.80
CA GLY A 48 -2.76 9.23 -0.51
C GLY A 48 -1.85 8.22 0.16
N LEU A 49 -2.25 6.95 0.21
CA LEU A 49 -1.41 5.85 0.72
C LEU A 49 -0.10 5.74 -0.05
N THR A 50 -0.15 5.87 -1.37
CA THR A 50 1.04 5.80 -2.25
C THR A 50 1.99 6.96 -2.00
N MET A 51 1.47 8.19 -1.88
CA MET A 51 2.28 9.35 -1.53
C MET A 51 2.88 9.24 -0.12
N LEU A 52 2.12 8.72 0.83
CA LEU A 52 2.58 8.55 2.21
C LEU A 52 3.69 7.49 2.28
N ASN A 53 3.52 6.36 1.60
CA ASN A 53 4.55 5.32 1.51
C ASN A 53 5.83 5.87 0.86
N LEU A 54 5.70 6.66 -0.21
CA LEU A 54 6.82 7.31 -0.90
C LEU A 54 7.54 8.33 0.00
N SER A 55 6.77 9.12 0.75
CA SER A 55 7.32 10.10 1.70
C SER A 55 8.07 9.42 2.85
N LEU A 56 7.53 8.31 3.39
CA LEU A 56 8.21 7.53 4.42
C LEU A 56 9.49 6.89 3.87
N TYR A 57 9.43 6.31 2.67
CA TYR A 57 10.60 5.71 2.02
C TYR A 57 11.73 6.73 1.81
N LEU A 58 11.42 7.93 1.31
CA LEU A 58 12.40 9.00 1.13
C LEU A 58 12.88 9.62 2.45
N GLY A 59 12.01 9.68 3.47
CA GLY A 59 12.32 10.25 4.78
C GLY A 59 13.18 9.36 5.67
N PHE A 60 13.13 8.04 5.50
CA PHE A 60 13.99 7.12 6.24
C PHE A 60 15.37 7.00 5.59
N LEU A 61 16.37 7.70 6.16
CA LEU A 61 17.77 7.60 5.76
C LEU A 61 18.47 6.29 6.19
N ASN A 62 17.85 5.51 7.08
CA ASN A 62 18.40 4.25 7.58
C ASN A 62 17.99 3.08 6.69
N MET A 63 18.96 2.45 6.01
CA MET A 63 18.75 1.33 5.08
C MET A 63 17.96 0.16 5.70
N ALA A 64 18.20 -0.17 6.97
CA ALA A 64 17.47 -1.25 7.65
C ALA A 64 15.96 -0.98 7.81
N LYS A 65 15.54 0.28 7.81
CA LYS A 65 14.12 0.66 7.83
C LYS A 65 13.57 0.83 6.42
N GLN A 66 14.41 1.12 5.43
CA GLN A 66 13.98 1.21 4.04
C GLN A 66 13.47 -0.13 3.51
N ASP A 67 14.07 -1.26 3.90
CA ASP A 67 13.61 -2.60 3.45
C ASP A 67 12.16 -2.92 3.88
N LEU A 68 11.70 -2.37 5.00
CA LEU A 68 10.29 -2.51 5.42
C LEU A 68 9.31 -1.82 4.46
N TYR A 69 9.75 -0.74 3.81
CA TYR A 69 8.94 0.06 2.88
C TYR A 69 9.27 -0.23 1.39
N SER A 70 10.44 -0.82 1.11
CA SER A 70 10.91 -1.28 -0.20
C SER A 70 10.33 -2.68 -0.49
N SER A 71 9.01 -2.79 -0.50
CA SER A 71 8.37 -4.00 -1.01
C SER A 71 8.38 -3.95 -2.54
N PRO A 72 8.61 -5.08 -3.25
CA PRO A 72 8.46 -5.15 -4.72
C PRO A 72 7.07 -4.72 -5.21
N ILE A 73 6.11 -4.58 -4.29
CA ILE A 73 4.73 -4.15 -4.52
C ILE A 73 4.64 -2.62 -4.68
N TYR A 74 5.63 -1.86 -4.23
CA TYR A 74 5.69 -0.41 -4.39
C TYR A 74 5.55 0.03 -5.86
N LEU A 75 6.26 -0.66 -6.77
CA LEU A 75 6.22 -0.34 -8.21
C LEU A 75 4.83 -0.63 -8.80
N ILE A 76 4.18 -1.67 -8.28
CA ILE A 76 2.80 -2.05 -8.64
C ILE A 76 1.84 -0.96 -8.14
N ASP A 77 1.99 -0.46 -6.92
CA ASP A 77 1.14 0.60 -6.36
C ASP A 77 1.28 1.93 -7.12
N VAL A 78 2.50 2.26 -7.57
CA VAL A 78 2.76 3.45 -8.41
C VAL A 78 2.09 3.29 -9.78
N LEU A 79 2.22 2.12 -10.42
CA LEU A 79 1.55 1.83 -11.69
C LEU A 79 0.02 1.90 -11.55
N PHE A 80 -0.53 1.34 -10.48
CA PHE A 80 -1.96 1.41 -10.22
C PHE A 80 -2.45 2.82 -9.95
N SER A 81 -1.67 3.62 -9.24
CA SER A 81 -1.95 5.05 -9.06
C SER A 81 -2.02 5.79 -10.41
N PHE A 82 -1.16 5.43 -11.37
CA PHE A 82 -1.23 5.98 -12.73
C PHE A 82 -2.52 5.59 -13.44
N PHE A 83 -2.95 4.32 -13.36
CA PHE A 83 -4.22 3.87 -13.92
C PHE A 83 -5.42 4.55 -13.27
N ILE A 84 -5.41 4.68 -11.94
CA ILE A 84 -6.46 5.38 -11.19
C ILE A 84 -6.56 6.84 -11.66
N LEU A 85 -5.44 7.55 -11.80
CA LEU A 85 -5.44 8.93 -12.32
C LEU A 85 -5.96 9.02 -13.75
N PHE A 86 -5.57 8.09 -14.61
CA PHE A 86 -6.03 8.04 -16.00
C PHE A 86 -7.55 7.82 -16.08
N PHE A 87 -8.08 6.90 -15.28
CA PHE A 87 -9.51 6.63 -15.23
C PHE A 87 -10.29 7.56 -14.32
N TYR A 88 -9.65 8.42 -13.51
CA TYR A 88 -10.30 9.24 -12.48
C TYR A 88 -11.50 10.04 -12.99
N LYS A 89 -11.45 10.51 -14.24
CA LYS A 89 -12.55 11.25 -14.89
C LYS A 89 -13.82 10.40 -15.10
N ARG A 90 -13.70 9.08 -15.17
CA ARG A 90 -14.81 8.11 -15.28
C ARG A 90 -15.36 7.63 -13.94
N PHE A 91 -14.69 7.94 -12.82
CA PHE A 91 -15.15 7.53 -11.51
C PHE A 91 -16.38 8.36 -11.12
N GLU A 92 -17.32 7.76 -10.41
CA GLU A 92 -18.55 8.40 -9.91
C GLU A 92 -18.36 9.01 -8.51
#